data_AF-A0A7X1E392-F1
#
_entry.id   AF-A0A7X1E392-F1
#
_cell.length_a   1.000
_cell.length_b   1.000
_cell.length_c   1.000
_cell.angle_alpha   90.00
_cell.angle_beta   90.00
_cell.angle_gamma   90.00
#
_symmetry.space_group_name_H-M   'P 1'
#
loop_
_entity.id
_entity.type
_entity.pdbx_description
1 polymer ?
#
loop_
_entity_poly.entity_id
_entity_poly.type
_entity_poly.pdbx_seq_one_letter_code
_entity_poly.pdbx_strand_id
1 'polypeptide(L)'
;MKGSLLFLFSILIGSLLTHASEPLSPSLSKETTRALLENMSGLPPPIGGPIPEDEYLELRKPLTVTLLGGRRFSGTLSNMEDQRIYLRIVQEGGEVVLSFPFEEVQEIYFPGREIVERTIEMIQAGQLSEALPYLESIIGTRYPLFPLIPPEKLSFFRALPLSALSVDNPAQAIAYTKAIRPYLTLPEDQDELDDIELLAYYQLRLTEEAETRARSWIDRTSRFDQSALGFFILSALQFENGDIEQALYTALNPIVFSGANPTAYLDQCYAIAIASAHLLDDPIERDKLLDELWTRDLQWKPLQAFLSAAKGLEDLEIKNPEGFLQPVLIEKDKSEDLLNSKSTDSEPSPNPVELAPL
;
A
#
# COMPACT_ATOMS: atom_id res chain seq x y z
N MET A 1 65.01 36.90 -54.00
CA MET A 1 66.16 36.78 -53.05
C MET A 1 65.77 37.43 -51.73
N LYS A 2 66.29 36.92 -50.60
CA LYS A 2 66.51 37.53 -49.26
C LYS A 2 65.72 38.84 -48.95
N GLY A 3 64.94 38.98 -47.87
CA GLY A 3 64.83 38.20 -46.63
C GLY A 3 65.43 38.94 -45.42
N SER A 4 64.74 38.84 -44.27
CA SER A 4 65.02 39.30 -42.88
C SER A 4 63.97 40.31 -42.39
N LEU A 5 63.12 40.04 -41.37
CA LEU A 5 63.30 39.61 -39.96
C LEU A 5 63.68 40.73 -38.98
N LEU A 6 62.79 40.98 -38.01
CA LEU A 6 62.90 40.87 -36.53
C LEU A 6 61.83 41.81 -35.90
N PHE A 7 60.76 41.31 -35.26
CA PHE A 7 60.64 40.85 -33.84
C PHE A 7 60.72 42.00 -32.81
N LEU A 8 59.94 42.14 -31.71
CA LEU A 8 58.81 41.44 -31.00
C LEU A 8 58.07 42.50 -30.10
N PHE A 9 57.05 42.30 -29.25
CA PHE A 9 56.29 41.15 -28.69
C PHE A 9 54.84 41.62 -28.28
N SER A 10 53.97 40.68 -27.90
CA SER A 10 52.80 40.77 -26.98
C SER A 10 51.43 41.27 -27.53
N ILE A 11 50.34 40.48 -27.67
CA ILE A 11 49.56 39.57 -26.74
C ILE A 11 48.48 40.34 -25.94
N LEU A 12 47.16 40.02 -25.93
CA LEU A 12 46.35 38.91 -26.48
C LEU A 12 44.84 39.30 -26.70
N ILE A 13 44.16 38.68 -27.70
CA ILE A 13 42.74 38.20 -27.84
C ILE A 13 41.65 38.82 -26.89
N GLY A 14 40.43 39.24 -27.30
CA GLY A 14 39.44 38.72 -28.28
C GLY A 14 38.24 38.06 -27.53
N SER A 15 36.97 38.02 -27.95
CA SER A 15 36.27 38.43 -29.18
C SER A 15 34.76 38.67 -28.90
N LEU A 16 34.00 39.08 -29.94
CA LEU A 16 32.57 39.44 -29.97
C LEU A 16 31.58 38.49 -29.23
N LEU A 17 30.49 39.08 -28.71
CA LEU A 17 29.24 38.39 -28.37
C LEU A 17 28.05 39.03 -29.10
N THR A 18 27.39 38.25 -29.95
CA THR A 18 26.09 38.55 -30.57
C THR A 18 24.95 38.30 -29.59
N HIS A 19 24.00 39.24 -29.47
CA HIS A 19 22.76 39.00 -28.72
C HIS A 19 21.88 37.97 -29.44
N ALA A 20 21.59 36.86 -28.76
CA ALA A 20 20.56 35.92 -29.14
C ALA A 20 19.25 36.26 -28.41
N SER A 21 18.12 36.16 -29.12
CA SER A 21 16.79 36.24 -28.53
C SER A 21 16.48 34.98 -27.72
N GLU A 22 16.08 35.14 -26.46
CA GLU A 22 15.67 34.03 -25.59
C GLU A 22 14.39 33.33 -26.12
N PRO A 23 14.32 31.99 -26.09
CA PRO A 23 13.06 31.28 -26.26
C PRO A 23 12.23 31.37 -24.97
N LEU A 24 11.04 31.94 -25.07
CA LEU A 24 10.03 31.93 -24.00
C LEU A 24 9.50 30.50 -23.77
N SER A 25 10.16 29.75 -22.90
CA SER A 25 9.61 28.51 -22.32
C SER A 25 8.44 28.86 -21.39
N PRO A 26 7.21 28.39 -21.65
CA PRO A 26 6.14 28.51 -20.68
C PRO A 26 6.40 27.51 -19.54
N SER A 27 7.05 27.97 -18.48
CA SER A 27 7.15 27.22 -17.24
C SER A 27 5.78 27.15 -16.57
N LEU A 28 4.97 26.15 -16.94
CA LEU A 28 3.96 25.65 -16.01
C LEU A 28 4.70 25.27 -14.72
N SER A 29 4.28 25.81 -13.57
CA SER A 29 4.97 25.50 -12.32
C SER A 29 4.86 24.00 -12.03
N LYS A 30 5.81 23.45 -11.26
CA LYS A 30 5.74 22.05 -10.80
C LYS A 30 4.39 21.77 -10.12
N GLU A 31 3.85 22.75 -9.41
CA GLU A 31 2.53 22.69 -8.75
C GLU A 31 1.37 22.73 -9.74
N THR A 32 1.43 23.53 -10.82
CA THR A 32 0.36 23.55 -11.83
C THR A 32 0.30 22.21 -12.60
N THR A 33 1.47 21.65 -12.93
CA THR A 33 1.57 20.35 -13.61
C THR A 33 1.13 19.20 -12.69
N ARG A 34 1.45 19.29 -11.40
CA ARG A 34 0.99 18.38 -10.35
C ARG A 34 -0.53 18.43 -10.16
N ALA A 35 -1.10 19.62 -9.99
CA ALA A 35 -2.55 19.82 -9.82
C ALA A 35 -3.37 19.42 -11.07
N LEU A 36 -2.80 19.53 -12.28
CA LEU A 36 -3.41 19.03 -13.51
C LEU A 36 -3.45 17.50 -13.56
N LEU A 37 -2.37 16.82 -13.16
CA LEU A 37 -2.34 15.35 -13.08
C LEU A 37 -3.18 14.79 -11.92
N GLU A 38 -3.20 15.47 -10.77
CA GLU A 38 -4.04 15.12 -9.62
C GLU A 38 -5.53 15.15 -10.03
N ASN A 39 -5.99 16.18 -10.76
CA ASN A 39 -7.38 16.26 -11.25
C ASN A 39 -7.73 15.26 -12.38
N MET A 40 -6.75 14.77 -13.16
CA MET A 40 -7.00 13.79 -14.23
C MET A 40 -7.05 12.33 -13.73
N SER A 41 -6.54 12.07 -12.52
CA SER A 41 -6.27 10.70 -12.08
C SER A 41 -7.44 10.00 -11.38
N GLY A 42 -8.45 10.71 -10.86
CA GLY A 42 -9.54 10.09 -10.08
C GLY A 42 -9.10 9.37 -8.79
N LEU A 43 -7.80 9.44 -8.46
CA LEU A 43 -7.23 8.97 -7.20
C LEU A 43 -7.44 10.03 -6.11
N PRO A 44 -7.55 9.63 -4.84
CA PRO A 44 -7.49 10.58 -3.73
C PRO A 44 -6.07 11.20 -3.61
N PRO A 45 -5.92 12.39 -3.01
CA PRO A 45 -4.62 13.05 -2.85
C PRO A 45 -3.63 12.20 -2.03
N PRO A 46 -2.33 12.17 -2.38
CA PRO A 46 -1.33 11.34 -1.70
C PRO A 46 -1.11 11.77 -0.24
N ILE A 47 -0.89 10.79 0.65
CA ILE A 47 -0.68 10.96 2.09
C ILE A 47 0.70 10.48 2.57
N GLY A 48 1.44 9.70 1.80
CA GLY A 48 2.70 9.06 2.18
C GLY A 48 3.91 10.00 2.29
N GLY A 49 3.76 11.27 1.88
CA GLY A 49 4.87 12.23 1.78
C GLY A 49 5.68 12.08 0.48
N PRO A 50 6.78 12.86 0.32
CA PRO A 50 7.59 12.84 -0.88
C PRO A 50 8.66 11.74 -0.87
N ILE A 51 8.87 11.08 -2.01
CA ILE A 51 10.08 10.30 -2.29
C ILE A 51 11.23 11.23 -2.76
N PRO A 52 12.49 10.76 -2.81
CA PRO A 52 13.61 11.53 -3.37
C PRO A 52 13.32 12.10 -4.77
N GLU A 53 13.79 13.33 -5.05
CA GLU A 53 13.42 14.04 -6.29
C GLU A 53 13.96 13.36 -7.55
N ASP A 54 15.16 12.78 -7.49
CA ASP A 54 15.75 12.00 -8.57
C ASP A 54 14.92 10.75 -8.90
N GLU A 55 14.44 10.03 -7.89
CA GLU A 55 13.56 8.86 -8.05
C GLU A 55 12.16 9.27 -8.54
N TYR A 56 11.62 10.39 -8.05
CA TYR A 56 10.37 10.99 -8.53
C TYR A 56 10.43 11.40 -10.01
N LEU A 57 11.59 11.90 -10.46
CA LEU A 57 11.86 12.24 -11.86
C LEU A 57 12.10 10.98 -12.71
N GLU A 58 12.74 9.94 -12.17
CA GLU A 58 12.94 8.65 -12.83
C GLU A 58 11.59 8.05 -13.25
N LEU A 59 10.62 7.99 -12.33
CA LEU A 59 9.25 7.51 -12.58
C LEU A 59 8.47 8.31 -13.64
N ARG A 60 8.97 9.50 -14.02
CA ARG A 60 8.35 10.44 -14.98
C ARG A 60 9.13 10.58 -16.29
N LYS A 61 10.18 9.78 -16.49
CA LYS A 61 10.84 9.66 -17.80
C LYS A 61 9.86 9.16 -18.89
N PRO A 62 10.19 9.36 -20.18
CA PRO A 62 9.40 8.80 -21.27
C PRO A 62 9.16 7.30 -21.11
N LEU A 63 7.89 6.89 -21.17
CA LEU A 63 7.52 5.48 -21.24
C LEU A 63 7.70 4.97 -22.68
N THR A 64 7.69 3.65 -22.87
CA THR A 64 7.77 3.05 -24.22
C THR A 64 6.53 2.21 -24.50
N VAL A 65 5.84 2.52 -25.60
CA VAL A 65 4.71 1.75 -26.12
C VAL A 65 5.18 0.87 -27.26
N THR A 66 4.89 -0.43 -27.17
CA THR A 66 4.98 -1.38 -28.28
C THR A 66 3.60 -1.58 -28.88
N LEU A 67 3.46 -1.40 -30.19
CA LEU A 67 2.21 -1.63 -30.91
C LEU A 67 2.15 -3.06 -31.47
N LEU A 68 0.94 -3.53 -31.80
CA LEU A 68 0.72 -4.69 -32.65
C LEU A 68 1.55 -4.55 -33.94
N GLY A 69 2.42 -5.53 -34.20
CA GLY A 69 3.44 -5.47 -35.25
C GLY A 69 4.84 -5.01 -34.79
N GLY A 70 5.07 -4.86 -33.48
CA GLY A 70 6.39 -4.69 -32.88
C GLY A 70 7.03 -3.30 -33.02
N ARG A 71 6.31 -2.32 -33.59
CA ARG A 71 6.76 -0.91 -33.65
C ARG A 71 6.82 -0.34 -32.24
N ARG A 72 7.89 0.37 -31.90
CA ARG A 72 8.10 0.97 -30.57
C ARG A 72 8.19 2.49 -30.64
N PHE A 73 7.55 3.16 -29.70
CA PHE A 73 7.58 4.62 -29.56
C PHE A 73 7.87 4.98 -28.10
N SER A 74 8.82 5.88 -27.87
CA SER A 74 9.13 6.40 -26.54
C SER A 74 8.70 7.86 -26.44
N GLY A 75 7.96 8.20 -25.38
CA GLY A 75 7.40 9.54 -25.18
C GLY A 75 6.77 9.71 -23.80
N THR A 76 6.46 10.96 -23.44
CA THR A 76 5.67 11.26 -22.24
C THR A 76 4.18 11.18 -22.57
N LEU A 77 3.37 10.54 -21.73
CA LEU A 77 1.92 10.58 -21.85
C LEU A 77 1.44 12.03 -21.74
N SER A 78 0.72 12.53 -22.75
CA SER A 78 0.16 13.89 -22.75
C SER A 78 -1.35 13.91 -22.52
N ASN A 79 -2.07 12.91 -23.02
CA ASN A 79 -3.51 12.76 -22.79
C ASN A 79 -3.95 11.31 -23.01
N MET A 80 -5.16 10.98 -22.55
CA MET A 80 -5.87 9.75 -22.88
C MET A 80 -7.37 10.03 -23.00
N GLU A 81 -7.91 9.87 -24.20
CA GLU A 81 -9.31 10.18 -24.54
C GLU A 81 -9.76 9.30 -25.72
N ASP A 82 -11.06 9.07 -25.87
CA ASP A 82 -11.67 8.33 -26.99
C ASP A 82 -11.04 6.95 -27.29
N GLN A 83 -10.62 6.23 -26.25
CA GLN A 83 -9.86 4.96 -26.35
C GLN A 83 -8.56 5.08 -27.16
N ARG A 84 -7.88 6.24 -27.04
CA ARG A 84 -6.57 6.51 -27.60
C ARG A 84 -5.63 7.03 -26.53
N ILE A 85 -4.37 6.61 -26.60
CA ILE A 85 -3.27 7.23 -25.85
C ILE A 85 -2.57 8.27 -26.73
N TYR A 86 -2.15 9.38 -26.12
CA TYR A 86 -1.40 10.43 -26.79
C TYR A 86 0.01 10.52 -26.17
N LEU A 87 1.03 10.27 -26.99
CA LEU A 87 2.44 10.39 -26.59
C LEU A 87 3.06 11.62 -27.20
N ARG A 88 3.53 12.51 -26.33
CA ARG A 88 4.38 13.65 -26.66
C ARG A 88 5.84 13.19 -26.76
N ILE A 89 6.45 13.45 -27.91
CA ILE A 89 7.84 13.13 -28.22
C ILE A 89 8.57 14.42 -28.57
N VAL A 90 9.65 14.71 -27.84
CA VAL A 90 10.51 15.88 -28.08
C VAL A 90 11.72 15.42 -28.89
N GLN A 91 12.02 16.12 -29.98
CA GLN A 91 13.16 15.86 -30.87
C GLN A 91 13.90 17.18 -31.16
N GLU A 92 15.12 17.11 -31.69
CA GLU A 92 15.96 18.30 -31.98
C GLU A 92 15.30 19.32 -32.92
N GLY A 93 14.31 18.89 -33.72
CA GLY A 93 13.54 19.75 -34.63
C GLY A 93 12.18 20.24 -34.09
N GLY A 94 11.78 19.88 -32.87
CA GLY A 94 10.50 20.29 -32.27
C GLY A 94 9.76 19.18 -31.52
N GLU A 95 8.46 19.39 -31.33
CA GLU A 95 7.58 18.48 -30.59
C GLU A 95 6.56 17.82 -31.52
N VAL A 96 6.36 16.52 -31.36
CA VAL A 96 5.35 15.73 -32.07
C VAL A 96 4.47 15.00 -31.06
N VAL A 97 3.15 15.09 -31.21
CA VAL A 97 2.19 14.26 -30.47
C VAL A 97 1.70 13.17 -31.41
N LEU A 98 1.97 11.92 -31.05
CA LEU A 98 1.44 10.72 -31.72
C LEU A 98 0.23 10.20 -30.95
N SER A 99 -0.77 9.67 -31.65
CA SER A 99 -1.92 9.01 -31.01
C SER A 99 -2.07 7.57 -31.49
N PHE A 100 -2.37 6.67 -30.55
CA PHE A 100 -2.49 5.23 -30.80
C PHE A 100 -3.82 4.72 -30.22
N PRO A 101 -4.65 3.98 -30.98
CA PRO A 101 -5.80 3.26 -30.44
C PRO A 101 -5.38 2.28 -29.34
N PHE A 102 -6.23 2.07 -28.33
CA PHE A 102 -6.01 1.06 -27.29
C PHE A 102 -5.80 -0.34 -27.90
N GLU A 103 -6.61 -0.70 -28.90
CA GLU A 103 -6.52 -1.96 -29.64
C GLU A 103 -5.20 -2.15 -30.42
N GLU A 104 -4.46 -1.08 -30.73
CA GLU A 104 -3.12 -1.19 -31.33
C GLU A 104 -2.01 -1.36 -30.28
N VAL A 105 -2.25 -1.11 -28.99
CA VAL A 105 -1.23 -1.21 -27.94
C VAL A 105 -1.05 -2.67 -27.51
N GLN A 106 0.15 -3.20 -27.74
CA GLN A 106 0.53 -4.56 -27.32
C GLN A 106 1.11 -4.59 -25.90
N GLU A 107 1.99 -3.64 -25.59
CA GLU A 107 2.64 -3.56 -24.27
C GLU A 107 3.12 -2.14 -23.97
N ILE A 108 3.09 -1.75 -22.70
CA ILE A 108 3.65 -0.51 -22.17
C ILE A 108 4.79 -0.85 -21.20
N TYR A 109 5.98 -0.31 -21.48
CA TYR A 109 7.14 -0.37 -20.59
C TYR A 109 7.28 0.98 -19.86
N PHE A 110 7.24 0.92 -18.53
CA PHE A 110 7.37 2.08 -17.65
C PHE A 110 8.81 2.27 -17.16
N PRO A 111 9.26 3.50 -16.92
CA PRO A 111 10.54 3.76 -16.27
C PRO A 111 10.50 3.43 -14.77
N GLY A 112 11.67 3.48 -14.13
CA GLY A 112 11.83 3.27 -12.68
C GLY A 112 11.64 1.81 -12.24
N ARG A 113 12.14 0.84 -13.03
CA ARG A 113 12.09 -0.60 -12.69
C ARG A 113 12.67 -0.88 -11.30
N GLU A 114 13.88 -0.38 -11.02
CA GLU A 114 14.58 -0.56 -9.74
C GLU A 114 13.78 -0.01 -8.54
N ILE A 115 13.05 1.10 -8.74
CA ILE A 115 12.19 1.69 -7.70
C ILE A 115 10.98 0.77 -7.42
N VAL A 116 10.38 0.17 -8.46
CA VAL A 116 9.29 -0.81 -8.28
C VAL A 116 9.79 -2.06 -7.56
N GLU A 117 10.94 -2.61 -7.98
CA GLU A 117 11.54 -3.81 -7.37
C GLU A 117 11.81 -3.57 -5.88
N ARG A 118 12.45 -2.45 -5.53
CA ARG A 118 12.64 -2.05 -4.12
C ARG A 118 11.33 -1.82 -3.36
N THR A 119 10.29 -1.31 -4.01
CA THR A 119 8.97 -1.15 -3.38
C THR A 119 8.30 -2.51 -3.11
N ILE A 120 8.47 -3.48 -4.00
CA ILE A 120 8.03 -4.87 -3.78
C ILE A 120 8.76 -5.49 -2.59
N GLU A 121 10.09 -5.29 -2.48
CA GLU A 121 10.89 -5.76 -1.35
C GLU A 121 10.40 -5.16 -0.02
N MET A 122 10.10 -3.86 0.03
CA MET A 122 9.50 -3.19 1.20
C MET A 122 8.16 -3.83 1.60
N ILE A 123 7.26 -4.07 0.64
CA ILE A 123 5.96 -4.71 0.89
C ILE A 123 6.14 -6.14 1.41
N GLN A 124 7.03 -6.93 0.80
CA GLN A 124 7.34 -8.29 1.23
C GLN A 124 7.99 -8.34 2.63
N ALA A 125 8.75 -7.32 3.00
CA ALA A 125 9.30 -7.13 4.34
C ALA A 125 8.29 -6.55 5.36
N GLY A 126 7.03 -6.31 4.97
CA GLY A 126 5.99 -5.73 5.82
C GLY A 126 6.16 -4.22 6.09
N GLN A 127 7.09 -3.55 5.41
CA GLN A 127 7.41 -2.12 5.56
C GLN A 127 6.40 -1.22 4.82
N LEU A 128 5.11 -1.47 5.05
CA LEU A 128 4.00 -0.88 4.29
C LEU A 128 3.93 0.64 4.39
N SER A 129 4.26 1.21 5.56
CA SER A 129 4.30 2.65 5.79
C SER A 129 5.45 3.35 5.04
N GLU A 130 6.58 2.66 4.87
CA GLU A 130 7.72 3.13 4.06
C GLU A 130 7.46 2.96 2.55
N ALA A 131 6.72 1.92 2.16
CA ALA A 131 6.32 1.67 0.78
C ALA A 131 5.26 2.67 0.27
N LEU A 132 4.43 3.24 1.15
CA LEU A 132 3.31 4.13 0.80
C LEU A 132 3.68 5.29 -0.15
N PRO A 133 4.67 6.17 0.14
CA PRO A 133 5.04 7.25 -0.79
C PRO A 133 5.54 6.77 -2.14
N TYR A 134 6.14 5.57 -2.22
CA TYR A 134 6.55 4.95 -3.48
C TYR A 134 5.34 4.43 -4.25
N LEU A 135 4.44 3.71 -3.60
CA LEU A 135 3.18 3.24 -4.19
C LEU A 135 2.37 4.40 -4.77
N GLU A 136 2.22 5.50 -4.02
CA GLU A 136 1.55 6.72 -4.47
C GLU A 136 2.26 7.40 -5.65
N SER A 137 3.60 7.45 -5.62
CA SER A 137 4.40 8.03 -6.70
C SER A 137 4.37 7.19 -7.99
N ILE A 138 4.32 5.87 -7.86
CA ILE A 138 4.24 4.89 -8.96
C ILE A 138 2.82 4.87 -9.54
N ILE A 139 1.77 4.83 -8.72
CA ILE A 139 0.39 4.81 -9.22
C ILE A 139 0.04 6.13 -9.91
N GLY A 140 0.52 7.27 -9.39
CA GLY A 140 0.29 8.59 -9.99
C GLY A 140 0.83 8.77 -11.42
N THR A 141 1.79 7.95 -11.87
CA THR A 141 2.28 7.96 -13.27
C THR A 141 1.69 6.85 -14.14
N ARG A 142 1.04 5.84 -13.54
CA ARG A 142 0.56 4.63 -14.21
C ARG A 142 -0.96 4.50 -14.27
N TYR A 143 -1.69 5.06 -13.31
CA TYR A 143 -3.14 4.93 -13.19
C TYR A 143 -3.92 5.28 -14.46
N PRO A 144 -3.63 6.38 -15.19
CA PRO A 144 -4.31 6.66 -16.44
C PRO A 144 -4.23 5.50 -17.45
N LEU A 145 -3.17 4.70 -17.40
CA LEU A 145 -2.92 3.59 -18.32
C LEU A 145 -3.39 2.23 -17.80
N PHE A 146 -4.01 2.15 -16.62
CA PHE A 146 -4.58 0.90 -16.09
C PHE A 146 -5.51 0.15 -17.07
N PRO A 147 -6.36 0.80 -17.89
CA PRO A 147 -7.16 0.11 -18.92
C PRO A 147 -6.36 -0.68 -19.98
N LEU A 148 -5.04 -0.46 -20.07
CA LEU A 148 -4.12 -1.08 -21.03
C LEU A 148 -3.12 -2.05 -20.38
N ILE A 149 -3.20 -2.23 -19.05
CA ILE A 149 -2.28 -3.09 -18.30
C ILE A 149 -3.05 -4.36 -17.90
N PRO A 150 -2.52 -5.58 -18.17
CA PRO A 150 -3.14 -6.82 -17.72
C PRO A 150 -3.33 -6.86 -16.19
N PRO A 151 -4.44 -7.40 -15.66
CA PRO A 151 -4.75 -7.42 -14.23
C PRO A 151 -3.61 -7.98 -13.37
N GLU A 152 -2.89 -8.99 -13.86
CA GLU A 152 -1.77 -9.64 -13.17
C GLU A 152 -0.58 -8.70 -12.94
N LYS A 153 -0.43 -7.66 -13.79
CA LYS A 153 0.56 -6.59 -13.60
C LYS A 153 0.02 -5.45 -12.72
N LEU A 154 -1.27 -5.45 -12.39
CA LEU A 154 -1.93 -4.45 -11.52
C LEU A 154 -2.08 -4.93 -10.07
N SER A 155 -2.08 -6.24 -9.79
CA SER A 155 -2.21 -6.80 -8.43
C SER A 155 -1.23 -6.21 -7.41
N PHE A 156 -0.04 -5.79 -7.83
CA PHE A 156 0.91 -5.02 -7.02
C PHE A 156 0.26 -3.82 -6.27
N PHE A 157 -0.72 -3.15 -6.89
CA PHE A 157 -1.36 -1.96 -6.30
C PHE A 157 -2.36 -2.27 -5.19
N ARG A 158 -2.70 -3.54 -4.91
CA ARG A 158 -3.52 -3.90 -3.74
C ARG A 158 -2.85 -3.54 -2.41
N ALA A 159 -1.51 -3.46 -2.40
CA ALA A 159 -0.74 -2.98 -1.27
C ALA A 159 -0.99 -1.48 -0.96
N LEU A 160 -1.47 -0.66 -1.90
CA LEU A 160 -1.69 0.77 -1.68
C LEU A 160 -2.74 1.09 -0.59
N PRO A 161 -3.99 0.59 -0.66
CA PRO A 161 -4.95 0.81 0.42
C PRO A 161 -4.54 0.12 1.73
N LEU A 162 -3.82 -1.02 1.68
CA LEU A 162 -3.25 -1.65 2.88
C LEU A 162 -2.18 -0.76 3.54
N SER A 163 -1.30 -0.15 2.75
CA SER A 163 -0.32 0.82 3.21
C SER A 163 -0.96 2.07 3.83
N ALA A 164 -2.11 2.52 3.31
CA ALA A 164 -2.87 3.61 3.93
C ALA A 164 -3.45 3.22 5.32
N LEU A 165 -3.83 1.96 5.54
CA LEU A 165 -4.18 1.46 6.88
C LEU A 165 -2.97 1.42 7.83
N SER A 166 -1.77 1.11 7.32
CA SER A 166 -0.54 1.05 8.14
C SER A 166 -0.09 2.40 8.72
N VAL A 167 -0.67 3.51 8.24
CA VAL A 167 -0.45 4.87 8.74
C VAL A 167 -1.71 5.49 9.37
N ASP A 168 -2.62 4.64 9.86
CA ASP A 168 -3.90 5.00 10.51
C ASP A 168 -4.78 5.95 9.66
N ASN A 169 -4.85 5.70 8.35
CA ASN A 169 -5.72 6.46 7.45
C ASN A 169 -6.75 5.58 6.72
N PRO A 170 -7.73 5.02 7.45
CA PRO A 170 -8.76 4.15 6.87
C PRO A 170 -9.69 4.86 5.87
N ALA A 171 -9.91 6.17 6.02
CA ALA A 171 -10.66 6.94 5.03
C ALA A 171 -9.94 6.94 3.66
N GLN A 172 -8.63 7.12 3.65
CA GLN A 172 -7.81 7.02 2.45
C GLN A 172 -7.77 5.59 1.89
N ALA A 173 -7.67 4.57 2.75
CA ALA A 173 -7.72 3.17 2.32
C ALA A 173 -9.00 2.86 1.53
N ILE A 174 -10.18 3.26 2.03
CA ILE A 174 -11.46 3.12 1.30
C ILE A 174 -11.43 3.87 -0.04
N ALA A 175 -10.86 5.07 -0.08
CA ALA A 175 -10.78 5.87 -1.30
C ALA A 175 -9.86 5.23 -2.35
N TYR A 176 -8.69 4.71 -1.95
CA TYR A 176 -7.80 3.95 -2.82
C TYR A 176 -8.45 2.66 -3.33
N THR A 177 -9.06 1.86 -2.44
CA THR A 177 -9.81 0.65 -2.84
C THR A 177 -10.86 0.99 -3.90
N LYS A 178 -11.69 2.02 -3.69
CA LYS A 178 -12.72 2.43 -4.67
C LYS A 178 -12.15 2.87 -6.01
N ALA A 179 -10.98 3.52 -6.03
CA ALA A 179 -10.33 3.93 -7.27
C ALA A 179 -9.73 2.75 -8.05
N ILE A 180 -9.06 1.80 -7.38
CA ILE A 180 -8.33 0.71 -8.06
C ILE A 180 -9.17 -0.54 -8.33
N ARG A 181 -10.20 -0.82 -7.52
CA ARG A 181 -11.06 -2.02 -7.63
C ARG A 181 -11.62 -2.31 -9.03
N PRO A 182 -11.99 -1.32 -9.87
CA PRO A 182 -12.46 -1.59 -11.25
C PRO A 182 -11.42 -2.25 -12.17
N TYR A 183 -10.14 -2.20 -11.82
CA TYR A 183 -9.03 -2.70 -12.65
C TYR A 183 -8.36 -3.96 -12.10
N LEU A 184 -8.42 -4.18 -10.78
CA LEU A 184 -7.86 -5.35 -10.10
C LEU A 184 -8.85 -6.52 -10.15
N THR A 185 -9.06 -7.12 -11.33
CA THR A 185 -10.16 -8.06 -11.57
C THR A 185 -9.89 -9.51 -11.15
N LEU A 186 -8.74 -9.81 -10.53
CA LEU A 186 -8.44 -11.16 -10.05
C LEU A 186 -9.22 -11.46 -8.75
N PRO A 187 -9.72 -12.68 -8.53
CA PRO A 187 -10.47 -13.04 -7.32
C PRO A 187 -9.72 -12.70 -6.02
N GLU A 188 -8.44 -13.06 -5.95
CA GLU A 188 -7.58 -12.81 -4.79
C GLU A 188 -7.39 -11.33 -4.49
N ASP A 189 -7.36 -10.47 -5.52
CA ASP A 189 -7.27 -9.02 -5.32
C ASP A 189 -8.61 -8.46 -4.84
N GLN A 190 -9.76 -9.00 -5.29
CA GLN A 190 -11.07 -8.58 -4.81
C GLN A 190 -11.33 -9.00 -3.35
N ASP A 191 -10.89 -10.20 -2.97
CA ASP A 191 -10.99 -10.70 -1.59
C ASP A 191 -10.11 -9.85 -0.65
N GLU A 192 -8.86 -9.55 -1.02
CA GLU A 192 -7.97 -8.68 -0.23
C GLU A 192 -8.52 -7.24 -0.13
N LEU A 193 -9.10 -6.69 -1.20
CA LEU A 193 -9.75 -5.37 -1.18
C LEU A 193 -11.05 -5.34 -0.35
N ASP A 194 -11.81 -6.43 -0.30
CA ASP A 194 -12.96 -6.58 0.60
C ASP A 194 -12.53 -6.60 2.07
N ASP A 195 -11.44 -7.31 2.39
CA ASP A 195 -10.85 -7.34 3.74
C ASP A 195 -10.35 -5.95 4.16
N ILE A 196 -9.57 -5.28 3.31
CA ILE A 196 -9.06 -3.93 3.56
C ILE A 196 -10.20 -2.92 3.74
N GLU A 197 -11.25 -2.98 2.91
CA GLU A 197 -12.41 -2.10 3.02
C GLU A 197 -13.19 -2.37 4.31
N LEU A 198 -13.43 -3.63 4.68
CA LEU A 198 -14.10 -4.01 5.94
C LEU A 198 -13.33 -3.52 7.18
N LEU A 199 -12.01 -3.73 7.22
CA LEU A 199 -11.15 -3.25 8.32
C LEU A 199 -11.19 -1.73 8.43
N ALA A 200 -11.21 -1.01 7.30
CA ALA A 200 -11.29 0.44 7.27
C ALA A 200 -12.61 0.99 7.84
N TYR A 201 -13.77 0.39 7.51
CA TYR A 201 -15.05 0.79 8.13
C TYR A 201 -15.04 0.59 9.65
N TYR A 202 -14.45 -0.52 10.12
CA TYR A 202 -14.30 -0.81 11.55
C TYR A 202 -13.39 0.23 12.25
N GLN A 203 -12.22 0.54 11.69
CA GLN A 203 -11.31 1.56 12.25
C GLN A 203 -11.94 2.96 12.27
N LEU A 204 -12.76 3.32 11.26
CA LEU A 204 -13.52 4.57 11.24
C LEU A 204 -14.69 4.63 12.24
N ARG A 205 -14.93 3.56 13.02
CA ARG A 205 -16.06 3.42 13.96
C ARG A 205 -17.43 3.58 13.29
N LEU A 206 -17.53 3.14 12.04
CA LEU A 206 -18.78 3.05 11.29
C LEU A 206 -19.47 1.71 11.63
N THR A 207 -19.95 1.62 12.88
CA THR A 207 -20.41 0.37 13.52
C THR A 207 -21.48 -0.38 12.71
N GLU A 208 -22.53 0.31 12.25
CA GLU A 208 -23.63 -0.33 11.52
C GLU A 208 -23.18 -0.89 10.16
N GLU A 209 -22.35 -0.13 9.43
CA GLU A 209 -21.76 -0.57 8.17
C GLU A 209 -20.76 -1.71 8.37
N ALA A 210 -19.89 -1.61 9.38
CA ALA A 210 -18.90 -2.62 9.71
C ALA A 210 -19.56 -3.95 10.13
N GLU A 211 -20.60 -3.91 10.96
CA GLU A 211 -21.36 -5.10 11.36
C GLU A 211 -22.05 -5.75 10.15
N THR A 212 -22.73 -4.93 9.33
CA THR A 212 -23.42 -5.42 8.12
C THR A 212 -22.44 -6.09 7.15
N ARG A 213 -21.25 -5.49 6.97
CA ARG A 213 -20.20 -6.05 6.11
C ARG A 213 -19.55 -7.29 6.71
N ALA A 214 -19.28 -7.32 8.02
CA ALA A 214 -18.72 -8.49 8.70
C ALA A 214 -19.66 -9.70 8.60
N ARG A 215 -20.97 -9.51 8.78
CA ARG A 215 -21.98 -10.56 8.55
C ARG A 215 -22.01 -11.02 7.09
N SER A 216 -22.08 -10.07 6.14
CA SER A 216 -22.05 -10.40 4.70
C SER A 216 -20.72 -11.02 4.24
N TRP A 217 -19.63 -10.83 4.97
CA TRP A 217 -18.35 -11.50 4.74
C TRP A 217 -18.45 -12.95 5.23
N ILE A 218 -18.92 -13.17 6.47
CA ILE A 218 -19.09 -14.51 7.06
C ILE A 218 -20.02 -15.38 6.20
N ASP A 219 -21.14 -14.82 5.72
CA ASP A 219 -22.10 -15.54 4.87
C ASP A 219 -21.54 -15.95 3.50
N ARG A 220 -20.49 -15.28 3.01
CA ARG A 220 -19.81 -15.58 1.73
C ARG A 220 -18.65 -16.57 1.91
N THR A 221 -17.97 -16.54 3.05
CA THR A 221 -16.76 -17.31 3.32
C THR A 221 -17.09 -18.77 3.67
N SER A 222 -17.06 -19.65 2.67
CA SER A 222 -17.34 -21.09 2.87
C SER A 222 -16.28 -21.86 3.67
N ARG A 223 -15.04 -21.32 3.75
CA ARG A 223 -13.93 -21.81 4.59
C ARG A 223 -13.00 -20.66 4.95
N PHE A 224 -12.55 -20.63 6.21
CA PHE A 224 -11.74 -19.54 6.78
C PHE A 224 -10.24 -19.71 6.49
N ASP A 225 -9.89 -20.29 5.34
CA ASP A 225 -8.56 -20.88 5.07
C ASP A 225 -7.41 -19.84 5.00
N GLN A 226 -7.73 -18.54 4.89
CA GLN A 226 -6.75 -17.45 4.75
C GLN A 226 -6.96 -16.27 5.71
N SER A 227 -8.21 -15.94 6.06
CA SER A 227 -8.57 -14.79 6.90
C SER A 227 -9.71 -15.16 7.85
N ALA A 228 -9.70 -14.56 9.04
CA ALA A 228 -10.76 -14.60 10.05
C ALA A 228 -11.40 -13.21 10.27
N LEU A 229 -11.12 -12.24 9.40
CA LEU A 229 -11.42 -10.82 9.61
C LEU A 229 -12.89 -10.54 9.95
N GLY A 230 -13.84 -11.14 9.22
CA GLY A 230 -15.26 -10.94 9.48
C GLY A 230 -15.69 -11.42 10.87
N PHE A 231 -15.12 -12.52 11.37
CA PHE A 231 -15.37 -13.02 12.73
C PHE A 231 -14.71 -12.13 13.78
N PHE A 232 -13.47 -11.68 13.55
CA PHE A 232 -12.80 -10.71 14.42
C PHE A 232 -13.65 -9.44 14.57
N ILE A 233 -14.03 -8.79 13.47
CA ILE A 233 -14.78 -7.52 13.54
C ILE A 233 -16.17 -7.72 14.12
N LEU A 234 -16.89 -8.78 13.75
CA LEU A 234 -18.23 -9.02 14.31
C LEU A 234 -18.18 -9.31 15.81
N SER A 235 -17.23 -10.13 16.28
CA SER A 235 -17.05 -10.40 17.71
C SER A 235 -16.55 -9.17 18.47
N ALA A 236 -15.71 -8.33 17.86
CA ALA A 236 -15.26 -7.07 18.46
C ALA A 236 -16.45 -6.12 18.69
N LEU A 237 -17.28 -5.90 17.67
CA LEU A 237 -18.46 -5.02 17.79
C LEU A 237 -19.47 -5.54 18.83
N GLN A 238 -19.67 -6.86 18.92
CA GLN A 238 -20.49 -7.49 19.96
C GLN A 238 -19.90 -7.27 21.36
N PHE A 239 -18.59 -7.45 21.51
CA PHE A 239 -17.86 -7.23 22.77
C PHE A 239 -17.95 -5.77 23.23
N GLU A 240 -17.77 -4.82 22.31
CA GLU A 240 -17.89 -3.38 22.56
C GLU A 240 -19.30 -2.97 23.00
N ASN A 241 -20.34 -3.59 22.40
CA ASN A 241 -21.74 -3.42 22.78
C ASN A 241 -22.12 -4.11 24.11
N GLY A 242 -21.28 -5.00 24.64
CA GLY A 242 -21.52 -5.74 25.89
C GLY A 242 -22.23 -7.08 25.72
N ASP A 243 -22.41 -7.56 24.49
CA ASP A 243 -22.98 -8.89 24.17
C ASP A 243 -21.90 -9.99 24.32
N ILE A 244 -21.29 -10.09 25.50
CA ILE A 244 -20.06 -10.86 25.76
C ILE A 244 -20.19 -12.35 25.37
N GLU A 245 -21.32 -13.00 25.67
CA GLU A 245 -21.58 -14.39 25.30
C GLU A 245 -21.60 -14.58 23.77
N GLN A 246 -22.21 -13.63 23.05
CA GLN A 246 -22.27 -13.69 21.59
C GLN A 246 -20.90 -13.38 20.96
N ALA A 247 -20.14 -12.44 21.53
CA ALA A 247 -18.77 -12.15 21.15
C ALA A 247 -17.86 -13.39 21.28
N LEU A 248 -17.96 -14.11 22.41
CA LEU A 248 -17.26 -15.38 22.62
C LEU A 248 -17.62 -16.39 21.52
N TYR A 249 -18.91 -16.65 21.28
CA TYR A 249 -19.32 -17.64 20.28
C TYR A 249 -18.92 -17.27 18.85
N THR A 250 -18.92 -15.98 18.49
CA THR A 250 -18.46 -15.52 17.18
C THR A 250 -16.93 -15.63 17.06
N ALA A 251 -16.17 -15.26 18.08
CA ALA A 251 -14.71 -15.36 18.10
C ALA A 251 -14.19 -16.82 18.10
N LEU A 252 -14.91 -17.74 18.77
CA LEU A 252 -14.57 -19.16 18.81
C LEU A 252 -14.71 -19.87 17.46
N ASN A 253 -15.51 -19.35 16.53
CA ASN A 253 -15.79 -20.01 15.26
C ASN A 253 -14.52 -20.23 14.40
N PRO A 254 -13.73 -19.20 14.04
CA PRO A 254 -12.46 -19.40 13.34
C PRO A 254 -11.42 -20.13 14.19
N ILE A 255 -11.48 -20.06 15.52
CA ILE A 255 -10.56 -20.80 16.42
C ILE A 255 -10.75 -22.30 16.26
N VAL A 256 -12.00 -22.78 16.41
CA VAL A 256 -12.35 -24.22 16.36
C VAL A 256 -12.17 -24.83 14.97
N PHE A 257 -12.31 -24.05 13.91
CA PHE A 257 -12.28 -24.54 12.53
C PHE A 257 -11.03 -24.17 11.72
N SER A 258 -10.12 -23.33 12.24
CA SER A 258 -8.82 -23.09 11.61
C SER A 258 -7.91 -24.30 11.76
N GLY A 259 -7.24 -24.68 10.66
CA GLY A 259 -6.27 -25.76 10.66
C GLY A 259 -4.89 -25.34 11.20
N ALA A 260 -3.88 -26.14 10.87
CA ALA A 260 -2.47 -25.83 11.15
C ALA A 260 -1.87 -24.73 10.24
N ASN A 261 -2.64 -24.19 9.30
CA ASN A 261 -2.20 -23.09 8.43
C ASN A 261 -2.37 -21.75 9.17
N PRO A 262 -1.42 -20.81 9.04
CA PRO A 262 -1.63 -19.44 9.51
C PRO A 262 -2.88 -18.82 8.90
N THR A 263 -3.74 -18.24 9.73
CA THR A 263 -4.97 -17.57 9.33
C THR A 263 -4.90 -16.12 9.80
N ALA A 264 -5.01 -15.15 8.87
CA ALA A 264 -4.96 -13.74 9.24
C ALA A 264 -6.10 -13.38 10.21
N TYR A 265 -5.84 -12.48 11.16
CA TYR A 265 -6.77 -12.04 12.20
C TYR A 265 -7.21 -13.11 13.24
N LEU A 266 -6.60 -14.30 13.24
CA LEU A 266 -6.92 -15.34 14.21
C LEU A 266 -6.49 -14.95 15.64
N ASP A 267 -5.31 -14.34 15.79
CA ASP A 267 -4.79 -13.77 17.05
C ASP A 267 -5.81 -12.85 17.73
N GLN A 268 -6.45 -11.97 16.96
CA GLN A 268 -7.47 -11.04 17.45
C GLN A 268 -8.75 -11.76 17.88
N CYS A 269 -9.12 -12.86 17.21
CA CYS A 269 -10.23 -13.70 17.65
C CYS A 269 -9.92 -14.36 19.01
N TYR A 270 -8.70 -14.89 19.21
CA TYR A 270 -8.28 -15.41 20.52
C TYR A 270 -8.35 -14.33 21.60
N ALA A 271 -7.84 -13.12 21.33
CA ALA A 271 -7.86 -12.03 22.30
C ALA A 271 -9.29 -11.70 22.78
N ILE A 272 -10.26 -11.66 21.87
CA ILE A 272 -11.68 -11.43 22.21
C ILE A 272 -12.27 -12.64 22.94
N ALA A 273 -11.99 -13.86 22.50
CA ALA A 273 -12.51 -15.08 23.14
C ALA A 273 -12.00 -15.21 24.59
N ILE A 274 -10.70 -14.99 24.83
CA ILE A 274 -10.07 -15.02 26.15
C ILE A 274 -10.67 -13.94 27.07
N ALA A 275 -10.78 -12.70 26.59
CA ALA A 275 -11.39 -11.62 27.36
C ALA A 275 -12.88 -11.85 27.64
N SER A 276 -13.61 -12.45 26.70
CA SER A 276 -15.02 -12.78 26.88
C SER A 276 -15.22 -13.90 27.90
N ALA A 277 -14.41 -14.97 27.83
CA ALA A 277 -14.43 -16.05 28.82
C ALA A 277 -14.11 -15.54 30.24
N HIS A 278 -13.14 -14.62 30.38
CA HIS A 278 -12.84 -13.94 31.64
C HIS A 278 -14.05 -13.15 32.18
N LEU A 279 -14.68 -12.32 31.34
CA LEU A 279 -15.86 -11.52 31.73
C LEU A 279 -17.11 -12.36 32.05
N LEU A 280 -17.16 -13.62 31.59
CA LEU A 280 -18.22 -14.58 31.89
C LEU A 280 -17.92 -15.44 33.15
N ASP A 281 -16.80 -15.20 33.83
CA ASP A 281 -16.31 -16.00 34.97
C ASP A 281 -16.09 -17.49 34.61
N ASP A 282 -15.62 -17.76 33.39
CA ASP A 282 -15.15 -19.08 32.94
C ASP A 282 -13.61 -19.13 32.85
N PRO A 283 -12.92 -19.36 33.99
CA PRO A 283 -11.46 -19.48 33.99
C PRO A 283 -10.98 -20.74 33.26
N ILE A 284 -11.82 -21.78 33.11
CA ILE A 284 -11.40 -23.05 32.48
C ILE A 284 -11.25 -22.84 30.97
N GLU A 285 -12.25 -22.23 30.33
CA GLU A 285 -12.17 -21.95 28.90
C GLU A 285 -11.16 -20.83 28.61
N ARG A 286 -11.06 -19.80 29.47
CA ARG A 286 -10.03 -18.76 29.36
C ARG A 286 -8.61 -19.33 29.36
N ASP A 287 -8.27 -20.15 30.35
CA ASP A 287 -6.91 -20.68 30.51
C ASP A 287 -6.57 -21.67 29.38
N LYS A 288 -7.55 -22.49 28.95
CA LYS A 288 -7.43 -23.36 27.77
C LYS A 288 -7.15 -22.57 26.48
N LEU A 289 -7.85 -21.46 26.25
CA LEU A 289 -7.63 -20.61 25.07
C LEU A 289 -6.26 -19.91 25.09
N LEU A 290 -5.76 -19.54 26.28
CA LEU A 290 -4.41 -18.99 26.46
C LEU A 290 -3.32 -20.01 26.16
N ASP A 291 -3.43 -21.22 26.72
CA ASP A 291 -2.49 -22.32 26.43
C ASP A 291 -2.49 -22.67 24.93
N GLU A 292 -3.65 -22.65 24.27
CA GLU A 292 -3.78 -22.93 22.83
C GLU A 292 -3.17 -21.82 21.96
N LEU A 293 -3.42 -20.54 22.28
CA LEU A 293 -2.80 -19.38 21.60
C LEU A 293 -1.28 -19.54 21.53
N TRP A 294 -0.65 -19.80 22.68
CA TRP A 294 0.81 -19.98 22.77
C TRP A 294 1.30 -21.27 22.11
N THR A 295 0.54 -22.37 22.21
CA THR A 295 0.88 -23.64 21.55
C THR A 295 0.86 -23.53 20.01
N ARG A 296 0.07 -22.59 19.47
CA ARG A 296 -0.03 -22.31 18.03
C ARG A 296 0.94 -21.24 17.51
N ASP A 297 1.86 -20.74 18.37
CA ASP A 297 2.81 -19.66 18.04
C ASP A 297 2.10 -18.35 17.58
N LEU A 298 0.90 -18.11 18.12
CA LEU A 298 0.10 -16.93 17.86
C LEU A 298 0.40 -15.83 18.89
N GLN A 299 0.22 -14.57 18.51
CA GLN A 299 0.54 -13.44 19.38
C GLN A 299 -0.71 -12.93 20.12
N TRP A 300 -0.55 -12.52 21.38
CA TRP A 300 -1.58 -11.72 22.04
C TRP A 300 -1.74 -10.37 21.33
N LYS A 301 -2.99 -9.98 21.04
CA LYS A 301 -3.32 -8.66 20.48
C LYS A 301 -4.12 -7.86 21.51
N PRO A 302 -3.59 -6.72 22.00
CA PRO A 302 -4.30 -5.88 22.95
C PRO A 302 -5.62 -5.36 22.37
N LEU A 303 -6.66 -5.32 23.20
CA LEU A 303 -8.01 -4.92 22.78
C LEU A 303 -8.16 -3.40 22.72
N GLN A 304 -8.90 -2.90 21.72
CA GLN A 304 -9.37 -1.52 21.71
C GLN A 304 -10.59 -1.38 22.64
N ALA A 305 -10.39 -1.42 23.96
CA ALA A 305 -11.52 -1.36 24.88
C ALA A 305 -12.20 0.01 24.92
N PHE A 306 -13.52 -0.01 24.79
CA PHE A 306 -14.38 1.03 25.33
C PHE A 306 -14.59 0.87 26.84
N LEU A 307 -15.07 1.95 27.46
CA LEU A 307 -15.26 2.09 28.91
C LEU A 307 -16.23 1.08 29.53
N SER A 308 -17.04 0.39 28.73
CA SER A 308 -18.01 -0.64 29.15
C SER A 308 -17.32 -1.90 29.70
N ALA A 309 -16.40 -2.48 28.92
CA ALA A 309 -15.70 -3.71 29.26
C ALA A 309 -14.42 -3.47 30.08
N ALA A 310 -13.76 -2.31 29.90
CA ALA A 310 -12.43 -2.02 30.49
C ALA A 310 -12.31 -2.33 31.99
N LYS A 311 -13.35 -2.02 32.78
CA LYS A 311 -13.37 -2.26 34.23
C LYS A 311 -13.35 -3.75 34.61
N GLY A 312 -13.97 -4.61 33.81
CA GLY A 312 -14.00 -6.05 34.04
C GLY A 312 -12.75 -6.78 33.52
N LEU A 313 -11.79 -6.04 32.97
CA LEU A 313 -10.51 -6.56 32.47
C LEU A 313 -9.32 -6.09 33.32
N GLU A 314 -9.56 -5.35 34.42
CA GLU A 314 -8.52 -4.82 35.31
C GLU A 314 -7.73 -5.92 36.03
N ASP A 315 -8.33 -7.10 36.22
CA ASP A 315 -7.75 -8.28 36.86
C ASP A 315 -7.31 -9.39 35.87
N LEU A 316 -7.44 -9.14 34.56
CA LEU A 316 -6.97 -10.06 33.52
C LEU A 316 -5.44 -9.92 33.34
N GLU A 317 -4.66 -10.82 33.94
CA GLU A 317 -3.21 -10.87 33.73
C GLU A 317 -2.85 -11.76 32.52
N ILE A 318 -2.46 -11.13 31.40
CA ILE A 318 -1.88 -11.85 30.26
C ILE A 318 -0.36 -11.91 30.43
N LYS A 319 0.20 -13.12 30.41
CA LYS A 319 1.66 -13.37 30.41
C LYS A 319 2.02 -14.19 29.19
N ASN A 320 3.09 -13.80 28.51
CA ASN A 320 3.65 -14.59 27.42
C ASN A 320 4.43 -15.80 27.96
N PRO A 321 4.89 -16.74 27.11
CA PRO A 321 5.62 -17.94 27.56
C PRO A 321 6.89 -17.67 28.39
N GLU A 322 7.55 -16.53 28.19
CA GLU A 322 8.72 -16.10 28.98
C GLU A 322 8.33 -15.47 30.34
N GLY A 323 7.05 -15.28 30.61
CA GLY A 323 6.51 -14.73 31.86
C GLY A 323 6.38 -13.20 31.90
N PHE A 324 6.62 -12.51 30.79
CA PHE A 324 6.43 -11.06 30.69
C PHE A 324 4.95 -10.70 30.53
N LEU A 325 4.49 -9.75 31.35
CA LEU A 325 3.14 -9.19 31.27
C LEU A 325 2.92 -8.48 29.93
N GLN A 326 1.79 -8.79 29.28
CA GLN A 326 1.34 -8.16 28.04
C GLN A 326 0.23 -7.15 28.33
N PRO A 327 0.15 -6.03 27.59
CA PRO A 327 -0.95 -5.09 27.75
C PRO A 327 -2.27 -5.71 27.29
N VAL A 328 -3.28 -5.72 28.17
CA VAL A 328 -4.62 -6.19 27.83
C VAL A 328 -5.32 -5.23 26.87
N LEU A 329 -5.10 -3.93 27.08
CA LEU A 329 -5.80 -2.83 26.42
C LEU A 329 -4.82 -1.90 25.69
N ILE A 330 -5.27 -1.34 24.57
CA ILE A 330 -4.58 -0.23 23.89
C ILE A 330 -4.90 1.06 24.65
N GLU A 331 -3.88 1.68 25.24
CA GLU A 331 -4.04 3.00 25.89
C GLU A 331 -4.43 4.06 24.86
N LYS A 332 -5.44 4.88 25.19
CA LYS A 332 -6.07 5.80 24.24
C LYS A 332 -5.19 6.96 23.74
N ASP A 333 -4.04 7.17 24.39
CA ASP A 333 -2.98 8.13 24.00
C ASP A 333 -1.76 7.43 23.34
N LYS A 334 -1.81 6.10 23.11
CA LYS A 334 -0.74 5.30 22.46
C LYS A 334 -1.22 4.45 21.28
N SER A 335 -2.43 4.71 20.77
CA SER A 335 -2.88 4.13 19.50
C SER A 335 -1.95 4.46 18.32
N GLU A 336 -1.20 5.57 18.40
CA GLU A 336 -0.17 5.97 17.42
C GLU A 336 1.10 5.09 17.44
N ASP A 337 1.44 4.47 18.58
CA ASP A 337 2.68 3.69 18.77
C ASP A 337 2.46 2.16 18.72
N LEU A 338 1.32 1.66 19.24
CA LEU A 338 1.10 0.22 19.41
C LEU A 338 0.74 -0.54 18.13
N LEU A 339 0.38 0.17 17.05
CA LEU A 339 0.31 -0.41 15.69
C LEU A 339 1.66 -0.34 14.95
N ASN A 340 2.69 0.23 15.58
CA ASN A 340 3.93 0.69 14.94
C ASN A 340 5.19 0.03 15.54
N SER A 341 5.04 -1.08 16.27
CA SER A 341 6.14 -1.77 16.96
C SER A 341 7.10 -2.46 15.97
N LYS A 342 8.03 -1.67 15.41
CA LYS A 342 9.16 -2.16 14.63
C LYS A 342 10.03 -3.13 15.42
N SER A 343 10.46 -4.17 14.74
CA SER A 343 11.51 -5.10 15.15
C SER A 343 12.84 -4.38 15.35
N THR A 344 13.18 -4.06 16.60
CA THR A 344 14.57 -3.89 17.02
C THR A 344 15.08 -5.18 17.65
N ASP A 345 15.63 -6.07 16.82
CA ASP A 345 16.83 -6.86 17.13
C ASP A 345 17.17 -7.83 15.98
N SER A 346 18.19 -7.48 15.18
CA SER A 346 18.88 -8.40 14.26
C SER A 346 20.21 -7.78 13.84
N GLU A 347 21.32 -8.17 14.51
CA GLU A 347 22.65 -7.98 13.92
C GLU A 347 22.88 -9.02 12.78
N PRO A 348 23.72 -8.71 11.78
CA PRO A 348 23.69 -9.39 10.50
C PRO A 348 24.61 -10.62 10.44
N SER A 349 24.26 -11.59 9.58
CA SER A 349 25.24 -12.52 9.01
C SER A 349 24.87 -12.88 7.56
N PRO A 350 25.82 -12.83 6.60
CA PRO A 350 25.52 -12.96 5.18
C PRO A 350 25.70 -14.38 4.64
N ASN A 351 24.95 -14.71 3.59
CA ASN A 351 25.55 -15.10 2.29
C ASN A 351 24.50 -15.18 1.17
N PRO A 352 24.90 -14.95 -0.10
CA PRO A 352 23.98 -14.85 -1.22
C PRO A 352 23.60 -16.23 -1.79
N VAL A 353 22.38 -16.32 -2.34
CA VAL A 353 21.98 -17.39 -3.26
C VAL A 353 21.77 -16.79 -4.64
N GLU A 354 22.37 -17.44 -5.62
CA GLU A 354 22.45 -17.04 -7.03
C GLU A 354 21.07 -17.09 -7.71
N LEU A 355 20.64 -15.97 -8.32
CA LEU A 355 19.39 -15.92 -9.11
C LEU A 355 19.66 -16.28 -10.58
N ALA A 356 18.83 -17.15 -11.13
CA ALA A 356 18.72 -17.38 -12.58
C ALA A 356 17.64 -16.45 -13.19
N PRO A 357 17.78 -16.02 -14.46
CA PRO A 357 17.07 -14.83 -14.97
C PRO A 357 15.70 -15.09 -15.61
N LEU A 358 14.85 -14.06 -15.57
CA LEU A 358 13.72 -13.79 -16.48
C LEU A 358 13.72 -12.31 -16.90
#